data_AF-A0A496TNN2-F1
#
_entry.id   AF-A0A496TNN2-F1
#
_cell.length_a   1.000
_cell.length_b   1.000
_cell.length_c   1.000
_cell.angle_alpha   90.00
_cell.angle_beta   90.00
_cell.angle_gamma   90.00
#
_symmetry.space_group_name_H-M   'P 1'
#
loop_
_entity.id
_entity.type
_entity.pdbx_description
1 polymer ?
#
loop_
_entity_poly.entity_id
_entity_poly.type
_entity_poly.pdbx_seq_one_letter_code
_entity_poly.pdbx_strand_id
1 'polypeptide(L)'
;MNFQPLKFSKFSFDFHTHKHRILLVNPWIYDFAAYDFWIKPLGLLYLASLLRQYGFEVILLDCLDRFDPEYLAFVGPRYQKQKRFHTGKFYREVIPKPFPLRHIPRQYGRYGWPVELVQRKLRQMPQPDAILVTSVMTYWYPAA
;
A
#
# COMPACT_ATOMS: atom_id res chain seq x y z
N MET A 1 -1.32 -30.86 26.84
CA MET A 1 -0.78 -30.91 25.46
C MET A 1 0.38 -29.94 25.38
N ASN A 2 1.61 -30.46 25.35
CA ASN A 2 2.82 -29.65 25.21
C ASN A 2 3.00 -29.28 23.74
N PHE A 3 2.77 -28.02 23.40
CA PHE A 3 3.22 -27.47 22.12
C PHE A 3 4.73 -27.19 22.23
N GLN A 4 5.54 -28.07 21.64
CA GLN A 4 6.92 -27.72 21.35
C GLN A 4 6.93 -26.71 20.19
N PRO A 5 7.59 -25.55 20.31
CA PRO A 5 7.78 -24.66 19.17
C PRO A 5 8.62 -25.37 18.11
N LEU A 6 8.18 -25.31 16.85
CA LEU A 6 8.99 -25.76 15.72
C LEU A 6 10.32 -24.98 15.74
N LYS A 7 11.42 -25.67 16.03
CA LYS A 7 12.77 -25.16 15.81
C LYS A 7 13.03 -25.17 14.31
N PHE A 8 12.71 -24.08 13.63
CA PHE A 8 13.29 -23.80 12.33
C PHE A 8 14.79 -23.58 12.54
N SER A 9 15.60 -24.42 11.91
CA SER A 9 17.05 -24.36 11.92
C SER A 9 17.53 -22.93 11.66
N LYS A 10 18.46 -22.44 12.49
CA LYS A 10 19.20 -21.19 12.31
C LYS A 10 19.68 -21.08 10.86
N PHE A 11 19.00 -20.27 10.05
CA PHE A 11 19.69 -19.53 9.00
C PHE A 11 20.52 -18.47 9.74
N SER A 12 21.78 -18.78 10.01
CA SER A 12 22.74 -17.77 10.43
C SER A 12 23.02 -16.90 9.21
N PHE A 13 22.25 -15.82 9.06
CA PHE A 13 22.66 -14.73 8.19
C PHE A 13 23.75 -13.95 8.92
N ASP A 14 24.98 -14.03 8.43
CA ASP A 14 26.08 -13.16 8.86
C ASP A 14 25.79 -11.74 8.38
N PHE A 15 24.99 -11.00 9.16
CA PHE A 15 24.72 -9.58 8.93
C PHE A 15 25.98 -8.77 9.21
N HIS A 16 26.82 -8.64 8.20
CA HIS A 16 27.85 -7.61 8.14
C HIS A 16 27.15 -6.25 8.09
N THR A 17 27.21 -5.47 9.18
CA THR A 17 27.08 -3.99 9.38
C THR A 17 26.02 -3.15 8.63
N HIS A 18 25.33 -3.66 7.60
CA HIS A 18 24.29 -2.99 6.83
C HIS A 18 22.97 -3.74 6.94
N LYS A 19 21.96 -3.04 7.44
CA LYS A 19 20.60 -3.56 7.54
C LYS A 19 19.94 -3.45 6.16
N HIS A 20 19.68 -4.58 5.50
CA HIS A 20 18.96 -4.59 4.22
C HIS A 20 17.58 -3.96 4.36
N ARG A 21 17.22 -3.13 3.39
CA ARG A 21 15.98 -2.35 3.38
C ARG A 21 14.99 -2.89 2.38
N ILE A 22 13.77 -3.11 2.84
CA ILE A 22 12.68 -3.62 2.04
C ILE A 22 11.56 -2.57 2.02
N LEU A 23 11.16 -2.16 0.82
CA LEU A 23 9.98 -1.33 0.60
C LEU A 23 8.77 -2.22 0.33
N LEU A 24 7.74 -2.07 1.14
CA LEU A 24 6.47 -2.73 0.99
C LEU A 24 5.45 -1.73 0.41
N VAL A 25 4.80 -2.08 -0.69
CA VAL A 25 3.88 -1.19 -1.41
C VAL A 25 2.48 -1.80 -1.43
N ASN A 26 1.51 -1.07 -0.89
CA ASN A 26 0.10 -1.29 -1.19
C ASN A 26 -0.33 -0.25 -2.25
N PRO A 27 -0.55 -0.66 -3.52
CA PRO A 27 -0.76 0.27 -4.61
C PRO A 27 -2.18 0.83 -4.61
N TRP A 28 -2.41 1.77 -5.54
CA TRP A 28 -3.73 2.33 -5.83
C TRP A 28 -4.74 1.29 -6.29
N ILE A 29 -6.01 1.69 -6.22
CA ILE A 29 -7.12 0.99 -6.87
C ILE A 29 -7.44 1.74 -8.17
N TYR A 30 -7.52 1.04 -9.30
CA TYR A 30 -8.02 1.54 -10.56
C TYR A 30 -9.36 0.86 -10.89
N ASP A 31 -10.46 1.59 -10.71
CA ASP A 31 -11.80 1.03 -10.89
C ASP A 31 -12.85 2.13 -11.20
N PHE A 32 -14.12 1.75 -11.30
CA PHE A 32 -15.26 2.65 -11.41
C PHE A 32 -15.71 3.20 -10.05
N ALA A 33 -15.45 2.47 -8.96
CA ALA A 33 -15.81 2.83 -7.61
C ALA A 33 -14.88 2.15 -6.59
N ALA A 34 -14.41 2.91 -5.60
CA ALA A 34 -13.74 2.37 -4.42
C ALA A 34 -14.18 3.13 -3.17
N TYR A 35 -14.30 2.42 -2.05
CA TYR A 35 -14.69 2.98 -0.77
C TYR A 35 -13.97 2.23 0.36
N ASP A 36 -13.56 2.96 1.39
CA ASP A 36 -12.88 2.38 2.53
C ASP A 36 -13.90 1.87 3.55
N PHE A 37 -14.07 0.55 3.53
CA PHE A 37 -14.72 -0.23 4.59
C PHE A 37 -13.67 -0.93 5.46
N TRP A 38 -12.67 -0.17 5.94
CA TRP A 38 -11.54 -0.67 6.72
C TRP A 38 -10.58 -1.57 5.92
N ILE A 39 -10.38 -1.26 4.65
CA ILE A 39 -9.44 -2.03 3.83
C ILE A 39 -8.02 -1.78 4.33
N LYS A 40 -7.28 -2.85 4.60
CA LYS A 40 -5.88 -2.80 5.03
C LYS A 40 -5.10 -3.94 4.37
N PRO A 41 -3.81 -3.72 4.02
CA PRO A 41 -3.00 -4.72 3.33
C PRO A 41 -2.47 -5.78 4.33
N LEU A 42 -3.36 -6.57 4.93
CA LEU A 42 -3.04 -7.44 6.06
C LEU A 42 -1.89 -8.43 5.77
N GLY A 43 -1.87 -9.04 4.58
CA GLY A 43 -0.77 -9.92 4.17
C GLY A 43 0.59 -9.20 4.13
N LEU A 44 0.60 -7.94 3.68
CA LEU A 44 1.80 -7.10 3.67
C LEU A 44 2.24 -6.74 5.10
N LEU A 45 1.29 -6.49 6.00
CA LEU A 45 1.59 -6.22 7.41
C LEU A 45 2.16 -7.44 8.13
N TYR A 46 1.70 -8.65 7.80
CA TYR A 46 2.31 -9.88 8.30
C TYR A 46 3.74 -10.05 7.78
N LEU A 47 3.99 -9.82 6.49
CA LEU A 47 5.34 -9.82 5.93
C LEU A 47 6.22 -8.77 6.59
N ALA A 48 5.70 -7.56 6.83
CA ALA A 48 6.43 -6.51 7.53
C ALA A 48 6.91 -6.96 8.93
N SER A 49 6.03 -7.63 9.67
CA SER A 49 6.36 -8.18 11.00
C SER A 49 7.47 -9.23 10.90
N LEU A 50 7.32 -10.19 9.97
CA LEU A 50 8.29 -11.26 9.78
C LEU A 50 9.67 -10.72 9.36
N LEU A 51 9.71 -9.84 8.37
CA LEU A 51 10.95 -9.21 7.88
C LEU A 51 11.65 -8.42 8.99
N ARG A 52 10.92 -7.69 9.82
CA ARG A 52 11.50 -6.99 10.99
C ARG A 52 12.12 -7.97 11.99
N GLN A 53 11.50 -9.13 12.23
CA GLN A 53 12.06 -10.16 13.12
C GLN A 53 13.34 -10.77 12.58
N TYR A 54 13.49 -10.87 11.26
CA TYR A 54 14.73 -11.30 10.60
C TYR A 54 15.78 -10.20 10.45
N GLY A 55 15.56 -9.03 11.04
CA GLY A 55 16.57 -7.96 11.05
C GLY A 55 16.55 -7.06 9.83
N PHE A 56 15.54 -7.11 8.96
CA PHE A 56 15.40 -6.17 7.84
C PHE A 56 14.88 -4.81 8.32
N GLU A 57 15.29 -3.73 7.66
CA GLU A 57 14.61 -2.44 7.73
C GLU A 57 13.40 -2.48 6.80
N VAL A 58 12.23 -2.11 7.31
CA VAL A 58 10.97 -2.22 6.55
C VAL A 58 10.30 -0.86 6.47
N ILE A 59 10.09 -0.38 5.25
CA ILE A 59 9.33 0.82 4.92
C ILE A 59 7.99 0.37 4.30
N LEU A 60 6.88 0.97 4.75
CA LEU A 60 5.57 0.74 4.17
C LEU A 60 5.10 2.00 3.43
N LEU A 61 4.75 1.83 2.16
CA LEU A 61 4.08 2.82 1.33
C LEU A 61 2.66 2.31 1.04
N ASP A 62 1.69 2.77 1.83
CA ASP A 62 0.28 2.42 1.64
C ASP A 62 -0.46 3.54 0.91
N CYS A 63 -0.64 3.39 -0.40
CA CYS A 63 -1.32 4.38 -1.23
C CYS A 63 -2.81 4.52 -0.88
N LEU A 64 -3.36 3.63 -0.06
CA LEU A 64 -4.77 3.66 0.38
C LEU A 64 -4.90 4.19 1.81
N ASP A 65 -3.83 4.63 2.45
CA ASP A 65 -3.91 5.16 3.81
C ASP A 65 -4.51 6.56 3.84
N ARG A 66 -5.83 6.63 4.10
CA ARG A 66 -6.55 7.91 4.19
C ARG A 66 -6.17 8.77 5.39
N PHE A 67 -5.35 8.27 6.31
CA PHE A 67 -4.99 8.96 7.55
C PHE A 67 -3.59 9.56 7.52
N ASP A 68 -2.83 9.39 6.43
CA ASP A 68 -1.52 10.02 6.29
C ASP A 68 -1.65 11.56 6.31
N PRO A 69 -0.85 12.27 7.14
CA PRO A 69 -0.96 13.72 7.29
C PRO A 69 -0.71 14.49 5.98
N GLU A 70 0.23 14.04 5.15
CA GLU A 70 0.54 14.68 3.88
C GLU A 70 -0.56 14.45 2.85
N TYR A 71 -1.15 13.25 2.86
CA TYR A 71 -2.37 12.96 2.09
C TYR A 71 -3.51 13.90 2.49
N LEU A 72 -3.82 14.00 3.79
CA LEU A 72 -4.89 14.84 4.31
C LEU A 72 -4.67 16.32 3.96
N ALA A 73 -3.43 16.79 4.04
CA ALA A 73 -3.06 18.15 3.64
C ALA A 73 -3.28 18.40 2.14
N PHE A 74 -3.05 17.39 1.29
CA PHE A 74 -3.22 17.50 -0.16
C PHE A 74 -4.70 17.54 -0.57
N VAL A 75 -5.51 16.59 -0.09
CA VAL A 75 -6.86 16.35 -0.64
C VAL A 75 -7.92 17.31 -0.13
N GLY A 76 -7.61 18.06 0.93
CA GLY A 76 -8.47 19.07 1.53
C GLY A 76 -9.68 18.51 2.29
N PRO A 77 -10.50 19.40 2.89
CA PRO A 77 -11.49 19.04 3.91
C PRO A 77 -12.55 18.02 3.46
N ARG A 78 -12.86 17.96 2.16
CA ARG A 78 -13.87 17.05 1.60
C ARG A 78 -13.55 15.58 1.86
N TYR A 79 -12.28 15.20 1.76
CA TYR A 79 -11.82 13.81 1.93
C TYR A 79 -11.35 13.53 3.36
N GLN A 80 -11.14 14.58 4.17
CA GLN A 80 -10.87 14.48 5.60
C GLN A 80 -12.12 14.12 6.41
N LYS A 81 -13.32 14.49 5.93
CA LYS A 81 -14.59 14.15 6.59
C LYS A 81 -14.79 12.63 6.66
N GLN A 82 -14.60 12.08 7.84
CA GLN A 82 -14.88 10.67 8.12
C GLN A 82 -16.38 10.47 8.29
N LYS A 83 -16.89 9.34 7.79
CA LYS A 83 -18.24 8.90 8.11
C LYS A 83 -18.23 8.12 9.42
N ARG A 84 -19.43 7.73 9.86
CA ARG A 84 -19.62 6.82 11.00
C ARG A 84 -18.67 5.62 10.89
N PHE A 85 -18.08 5.24 12.02
CA PHE A 85 -17.14 4.13 12.14
C PHE A 85 -15.85 4.27 11.33
N HIS A 86 -15.36 5.50 11.09
CA HIS A 86 -14.09 5.77 10.40
C HIS A 86 -14.03 5.31 8.94
N THR A 87 -15.17 4.99 8.32
CA THR A 87 -15.27 4.69 6.89
C THR A 87 -15.21 5.97 6.03
N GLY A 88 -14.89 5.85 4.75
CA GLY A 88 -14.83 7.04 3.90
C GLY A 88 -14.45 6.80 2.45
N LYS A 89 -14.56 7.88 1.66
CA LYS A 89 -14.16 7.86 0.25
C LYS A 89 -12.65 8.05 0.16
N PHE A 90 -12.01 7.33 -0.75
CA PHE A 90 -10.68 7.69 -1.21
C PHE A 90 -10.75 8.95 -2.07
N TYR A 91 -9.66 9.72 -2.07
CA TYR A 91 -9.40 10.65 -3.14
C TYR A 91 -9.41 9.91 -4.48
N ARG A 92 -10.04 10.53 -5.47
CA ARG A 92 -10.31 9.93 -6.78
C ARG A 92 -9.86 10.89 -7.87
N GLU A 93 -9.04 10.36 -8.77
CA GLU A 93 -8.66 11.02 -10.01
C GLU A 93 -9.29 10.27 -11.18
N VAL A 94 -10.07 10.98 -11.99
CA VAL A 94 -10.67 10.39 -13.19
C VAL A 94 -9.57 10.23 -14.24
N ILE A 95 -9.44 9.02 -14.79
CA ILE A 95 -8.45 8.71 -15.81
C ILE A 95 -9.13 8.07 -17.04
N PRO A 96 -8.46 8.01 -18.19
CA PRO A 96 -8.97 7.30 -19.35
C PRO A 96 -9.29 5.83 -19.01
N LYS A 97 -10.38 5.32 -19.59
CA LYS A 97 -10.72 3.89 -19.48
C LYS A 97 -9.72 3.06 -20.28
N PRO A 98 -9.27 1.92 -19.73
CA PRO A 98 -8.61 0.91 -20.53
C PRO A 98 -9.51 0.44 -21.67
N PHE A 99 -8.92 0.06 -22.80
CA PHE A 99 -9.65 -0.35 -24.01
C PHE A 99 -10.75 -1.41 -23.74
N PRO A 100 -10.49 -2.49 -22.95
CA PRO A 100 -11.52 -3.49 -22.64
C PRO A 100 -12.73 -2.93 -21.88
N LEU A 101 -12.56 -1.81 -21.17
CA LEU A 101 -13.55 -1.23 -20.27
C LEU A 101 -14.25 0.01 -20.85
N ARG A 102 -13.93 0.44 -22.08
CA ARG A 102 -14.45 1.69 -22.67
C ARG A 102 -15.98 1.75 -22.72
N HIS A 103 -16.61 0.60 -22.94
CA HIS A 103 -18.05 0.44 -23.15
C HIS A 103 -18.89 0.66 -21.88
N ILE A 104 -18.27 0.61 -20.69
CA ILE A 104 -18.98 0.76 -19.42
C ILE A 104 -19.37 2.23 -19.23
N PRO A 105 -20.64 2.60 -19.01
CA PRO A 105 -21.10 4.00 -18.96
C PRO A 105 -20.84 4.67 -17.59
N ARG A 106 -19.67 4.43 -16.99
CA ARG A 106 -19.24 5.02 -15.72
C ARG A 106 -17.86 5.64 -15.87
N GLN A 107 -17.51 6.63 -15.06
CA GLN A 107 -16.14 7.14 -15.03
C GLN A 107 -15.22 6.09 -14.41
N TYR A 108 -14.02 5.95 -14.96
CA TYR A 108 -12.95 5.12 -14.42
C TYR A 108 -11.96 6.03 -13.68
N GLY A 109 -11.36 5.57 -12.59
CA GLY A 109 -10.51 6.42 -11.79
C GLY A 109 -9.47 5.66 -10.97
N ARG A 110 -8.41 6.38 -10.64
CA ARG A 110 -7.42 6.00 -9.64
C ARG A 110 -7.90 6.46 -8.27
N TYR A 111 -7.83 5.58 -7.28
CA TYR A 111 -8.23 5.86 -5.90
C TYR A 111 -7.05 5.65 -4.95
N GLY A 112 -6.89 6.59 -4.02
CA GLY A 112 -5.81 6.58 -3.04
C GLY A 112 -5.07 7.91 -3.01
N TRP A 113 -3.79 7.87 -2.67
CA TRP A 113 -2.93 9.04 -2.65
C TRP A 113 -2.77 9.65 -4.05
N PRO A 114 -2.55 10.96 -4.16
CA PRO A 114 -2.12 11.56 -5.43
C PRO A 114 -0.77 10.99 -5.90
N VAL A 115 -0.54 10.93 -7.20
CA VAL A 115 0.75 10.42 -7.75
C VAL A 115 1.91 11.29 -7.31
N GLU A 116 1.72 12.61 -7.26
CA GLU A 116 2.74 13.57 -6.87
C GLU A 116 3.17 13.36 -5.41
N LEU A 117 2.22 12.98 -4.55
CA LEU A 117 2.50 12.64 -3.16
C LEU A 117 3.36 11.37 -3.07
N VAL A 118 2.98 10.32 -3.80
CA VAL A 118 3.75 9.06 -3.81
C VAL A 118 5.15 9.27 -4.37
N GLN A 119 5.28 10.01 -5.48
CA GLN A 119 6.58 10.35 -6.04
C GLN A 119 7.46 11.15 -5.06
N ARG A 120 6.87 12.09 -4.32
CA ARG A 120 7.58 12.85 -3.29
C ARG A 120 8.04 11.95 -2.14
N LYS A 121 7.16 11.10 -1.61
CA LYS A 121 7.48 10.12 -0.58
C LYS A 121 8.63 9.21 -1.02
N LEU A 122 8.56 8.67 -2.24
CA LEU A 122 9.61 7.82 -2.81
C LEU A 122 10.96 8.54 -2.93
N ARG A 123 10.98 9.81 -3.36
CA ARG A 123 12.22 10.61 -3.43
C ARG A 123 12.88 10.89 -2.08
N GLN A 124 12.08 10.90 -1.01
CA GLN A 124 12.56 11.14 0.36
C GLN A 124 12.96 9.84 1.07
N MET A 125 12.55 8.70 0.54
CA MET A 125 12.90 7.40 1.09
C MET A 125 14.34 7.03 0.72
N PRO A 126 15.08 6.42 1.64
CA PRO A 126 16.37 5.86 1.32
C PRO A 126 16.19 4.65 0.39
N GLN A 127 17.17 4.39 -0.47
CA GLN A 127 17.08 3.36 -1.50
C GLN A 127 16.81 1.97 -0.87
N PRO A 128 15.78 1.23 -1.36
CA PRO A 128 15.53 -0.13 -0.93
C PRO A 128 16.37 -1.14 -1.72
N ASP A 129 16.70 -2.27 -1.10
CA ASP A 129 17.32 -3.42 -1.74
C ASP A 129 16.29 -4.31 -2.45
N ALA A 130 15.04 -4.29 -1.97
CA ALA A 130 13.92 -5.02 -2.56
C ALA A 130 12.60 -4.26 -2.41
N ILE A 131 11.70 -4.45 -3.38
CA ILE A 131 10.34 -3.89 -3.37
C ILE A 131 9.33 -5.04 -3.46
N LEU A 132 8.41 -5.12 -2.50
CA LEU A 132 7.32 -6.10 -2.49
C LEU A 132 6.01 -5.35 -2.63
N VAL A 133 5.18 -5.76 -3.59
CA VAL A 133 3.90 -5.13 -3.90
C VAL A 133 2.77 -6.09 -3.55
N THR A 134 1.67 -5.60 -2.98
CA THR A 134 0.49 -6.45 -2.71
C THR A 134 -0.16 -6.92 -4.00
N SER A 135 -0.73 -8.14 -3.94
CA SER A 135 -1.51 -8.75 -5.02
C SER A 135 -2.98 -9.01 -4.61
N VAL A 136 -3.52 -8.26 -3.65
CA VAL A 136 -4.81 -8.60 -3.03
C VAL A 136 -6.02 -8.31 -3.93
N MET A 137 -5.92 -7.39 -4.89
CA MET A 137 -7.07 -7.03 -5.74
C MET A 137 -6.68 -6.78 -7.19
N THR A 138 -7.42 -7.34 -8.14
CA THR A 138 -7.20 -7.24 -9.61
C THR A 138 -7.37 -5.84 -10.22
N TYR A 139 -7.48 -4.79 -9.40
CA TYR A 139 -7.73 -3.41 -9.82
C TYR A 139 -6.47 -2.64 -10.17
N TRP A 140 -5.37 -3.30 -10.51
CA TRP A 140 -4.17 -2.62 -11.00
C TRP A 140 -4.21 -2.37 -12.50
N TYR A 141 -4.96 -3.13 -13.32
CA TYR A 141 -5.00 -2.90 -14.78
C TYR A 141 -5.43 -1.46 -15.13
N PRO A 142 -4.67 -0.67 -15.93
CA PRO A 142 -3.62 -1.10 -16.83
C PRO A 142 -2.22 -0.80 -16.27
N ALA A 143 -1.93 -1.06 -14.99
CA ALA A 143 -0.62 -0.87 -14.36
C ALA A 143 0.42 -1.79 -15.01
N ALA A 144 0.86 -1.37 -16.18
CA ALA A 144 2.11 -1.59 -16.85
C ALA A 144 2.59 -0.19 -17.27
#